data_AF-A0A4U3A477-F1
#
_entry.id   AF-A0A4U3A477-F1
#
_cell.length_a   1.000
_cell.length_b   1.000
_cell.length_c   1.000
_cell.angle_alpha   90.00
_cell.angle_beta   90.00
_cell.angle_gamma   90.00
#
_symmetry.space_group_name_H-M   'P 1'
#
loop_
_entity.id
_entity.type
_entity.pdbx_description
1 polymer ?
#
loop_
_entity_poly.entity_id
_entity_poly.type
_entity_poly.pdbx_seq_one_letter_code
_entity_poly.pdbx_strand_id
1 'polypeptide(L)'
;MSKKIRKLKPKLIKELKELQKNRGEMQHFLTNFVLNLCHRSESMVFLRENYKPTDNGKLKDSKPFQVSVGLYVSSLVTCWETLFRDLFVFIVNNDNDIYNRIHSFLQEKNIELDTVDAMDISVSEYMSKQFNFQDLAQTCEAFNFLFDRTEEQITDYFDDAINTIGAFQCSRPNYILHWLQQGNIALVKKEIFDTLEEAFNIRHKVIHDGNFYMEVIPEQMARIESCFMIFPQFITAWLAIKYNQKRMVAFEKNGGTVMVLTTDFIENSAIKILDVSDFSAKDYIVVPDAK
;
A
#
# COMPACT_ATOMS: atom_id res chain seq x y z
N MET A 1 -22.40 38.19 12.33
CA MET A 1 -21.50 37.45 13.25
C MET A 1 -20.28 37.02 12.45
N SER A 2 -19.08 37.52 12.79
CA SER A 2 -17.82 37.12 12.15
C SER A 2 -17.55 35.65 12.50
N LYS A 3 -17.75 34.73 11.54
CA LYS A 3 -17.41 33.31 11.70
C LYS A 3 -15.89 33.20 11.90
N LYS A 4 -15.46 32.62 13.03
CA LYS A 4 -14.03 32.40 13.33
C LYS A 4 -13.47 31.34 12.37
N ILE A 5 -12.58 31.75 11.49
CA ILE A 5 -11.81 30.88 10.61
C ILE A 5 -10.92 29.96 11.45
N ARG A 6 -10.96 28.64 11.21
CA ARG A 6 -10.13 27.66 11.90
C ARG A 6 -8.71 27.69 11.33
N LYS A 7 -7.81 28.46 11.96
CA LYS A 7 -6.38 28.47 11.59
C LYS A 7 -5.74 27.10 11.77
N LEU A 8 -5.04 26.61 10.74
CA LEU A 8 -4.22 25.41 10.82
C LEU A 8 -3.01 25.63 11.72
N LYS A 9 -2.60 24.58 12.44
CA LYS A 9 -1.43 24.63 13.33
C LYS A 9 -0.15 24.69 12.50
N PRO A 10 0.86 25.53 12.83
CA PRO A 10 2.11 25.63 12.08
C PRO A 10 2.86 24.29 11.91
N LYS A 11 2.80 23.41 12.91
CA LYS A 11 3.40 22.07 12.84
C LYS A 11 2.77 21.22 11.72
N LEU A 12 1.45 21.28 11.58
CA LEU A 12 0.72 20.56 10.54
C LEU A 12 1.09 21.08 9.15
N ILE A 13 1.23 22.41 9.01
CA ILE A 13 1.65 23.03 7.74
C ILE A 13 3.02 22.52 7.32
N LYS A 14 3.99 22.50 8.24
CA LYS A 14 5.34 21.99 7.96
C LYS A 14 5.32 20.52 7.53
N GLU A 15 4.58 19.68 8.25
CA GLU A 15 4.44 18.25 7.94
C GLU A 15 3.84 18.01 6.54
N LEU A 16 2.80 18.76 6.18
CA LEU A 16 2.16 18.66 4.86
C LEU A 16 3.12 19.06 3.73
N LYS A 17 3.92 20.11 3.92
CA LYS A 17 4.95 20.50 2.93
C LYS A 17 6.05 19.46 2.77
N GLU A 18 6.45 18.81 3.85
CA GLU A 18 7.45 17.73 3.80
C GLU A 18 6.92 16.50 3.05
N LEU A 19 5.66 16.12 3.26
CA LEU A 19 5.01 15.04 2.52
C LEU A 19 4.92 15.36 1.02
N GLN A 20 4.46 16.56 0.68
CA GLN A 20 4.31 16.99 -0.71
C GLN A 20 5.64 16.96 -1.47
N LYS A 21 6.74 17.35 -0.82
CA LYS A 21 8.08 17.39 -1.43
C LYS A 21 8.62 15.99 -1.81
N ASN A 22 8.24 14.96 -1.07
CA ASN A 22 8.86 13.63 -1.18
C ASN A 22 8.04 12.61 -2.01
N ARG A 23 6.79 12.94 -2.37
CA ARG A 23 5.83 11.99 -2.97
C ARG A 23 6.22 11.52 -4.39
N GLY A 24 6.63 12.46 -5.24
CA GLY A 24 6.90 12.18 -6.65
C GLY A 24 5.67 11.66 -7.42
N GLU A 25 5.91 11.03 -8.56
CA GLU A 25 4.87 10.38 -9.39
C GLU A 25 4.48 9.00 -8.84
N MET A 26 3.40 8.41 -9.36
CA MET A 26 2.89 7.10 -8.93
C MET A 26 3.95 6.00 -8.91
N GLN A 27 4.74 5.92 -9.98
CA GLN A 27 5.81 4.93 -10.06
C GLN A 27 6.88 5.15 -8.99
N HIS A 28 7.15 6.41 -8.61
CA HIS A 28 8.15 6.72 -7.60
C HIS A 28 7.73 6.24 -6.22
N PHE A 29 6.52 6.60 -5.76
CA PHE A 29 6.06 6.15 -4.44
C PHE A 29 5.78 4.64 -4.41
N LEU A 30 5.33 4.02 -5.52
CA LEU A 30 5.19 2.56 -5.60
C LEU A 30 6.54 1.86 -5.47
N THR A 31 7.57 2.34 -6.17
CA THR A 31 8.92 1.78 -6.08
C THR A 31 9.47 1.94 -4.66
N ASN A 32 9.31 3.13 -4.06
CA ASN A 32 9.71 3.38 -2.69
C ASN A 32 8.96 2.47 -1.71
N PHE A 33 7.66 2.25 -1.90
CA PHE A 33 6.87 1.33 -1.09
C PHE A 33 7.43 -0.09 -1.13
N VAL A 34 7.66 -0.64 -2.33
CA VAL A 34 8.19 -2.00 -2.47
C VAL A 34 9.60 -2.11 -1.87
N LEU A 35 10.51 -1.17 -2.17
CA LEU A 35 11.85 -1.15 -1.58
C LEU A 35 11.82 -1.05 -0.04
N ASN A 36 10.90 -0.26 0.51
CA ASN A 36 10.74 -0.13 1.96
C ASN A 36 10.27 -1.43 2.61
N LEU A 37 9.36 -2.17 1.98
CA LEU A 37 8.98 -3.50 2.44
C LEU A 37 10.16 -4.47 2.34
N CYS A 38 10.92 -4.41 1.24
CA CYS A 38 12.09 -5.25 1.02
C CYS A 38 13.13 -5.09 2.14
N HIS A 39 13.56 -3.87 2.44
CA HIS A 39 14.55 -3.60 3.48
C HIS A 39 14.09 -4.00 4.88
N ARG A 40 12.78 -3.89 5.16
CA ARG A 40 12.20 -4.38 6.42
C ARG A 40 12.24 -5.92 6.48
N SER A 41 11.95 -6.60 5.37
CA SER A 41 12.03 -8.07 5.29
C SER A 41 13.47 -8.60 5.44
N GLU A 42 14.48 -7.88 4.92
CA GLU A 42 15.90 -8.23 5.09
C GLU A 42 16.29 -8.26 6.58
N SER A 43 15.75 -7.32 7.37
CA SER A 43 15.96 -7.31 8.81
C SER A 43 15.39 -8.56 9.48
N MET A 44 14.27 -9.10 8.98
CA MET A 44 13.69 -10.34 9.49
C MET A 44 14.50 -11.58 9.12
N VAL A 45 15.11 -11.62 7.93
CA VAL A 45 16.03 -12.69 7.54
C VAL A 45 17.21 -12.73 8.51
N PHE A 46 17.83 -11.57 8.78
CA PHE A 46 18.92 -11.46 9.75
C PHE A 46 18.50 -11.94 11.14
N LEU A 47 17.33 -11.54 11.63
CA LEU A 47 16.82 -11.98 12.94
C LEU A 47 16.63 -13.50 12.96
N ARG A 48 16.00 -14.08 11.93
CA ARG A 48 15.78 -15.52 11.84
C ARG A 48 17.11 -16.31 11.86
N GLU A 49 18.15 -15.80 11.22
CA GLU A 49 19.47 -16.45 11.21
C GLU A 49 20.16 -16.43 12.58
N ASN A 50 19.92 -15.39 13.38
CA ASN A 50 20.54 -15.20 14.70
C ASN A 50 19.73 -15.78 15.86
N TYR A 51 18.43 -16.01 15.67
CA TYR A 51 17.52 -16.60 16.66
C TYR A 51 17.09 -18.05 16.29
N LYS A 52 17.97 -18.82 15.65
CA LYS A 52 17.71 -20.22 15.23
C LYS A 52 17.19 -21.08 16.39
N PRO A 53 16.30 -22.07 16.11
CA PRO A 53 15.90 -23.05 17.10
C PRO A 53 17.12 -23.75 17.69
N THR A 54 17.11 -23.97 19.00
CA THR A 54 18.10 -24.84 19.65
C THR A 54 17.86 -26.30 19.21
N ASP A 55 18.85 -27.18 19.40
CA ASP A 55 18.80 -28.61 19.03
C ASP A 55 17.59 -29.37 19.61
N ASN A 56 16.90 -28.79 20.59
CA ASN A 56 15.71 -29.34 21.22
C ASN A 56 14.39 -28.93 20.53
N GLY A 57 14.44 -28.35 19.33
CA GLY A 57 13.27 -27.92 18.55
C GLY A 57 12.52 -26.71 19.11
N LYS A 58 12.90 -26.21 20.30
CA LYS A 58 12.40 -24.95 20.82
C LYS A 58 13.12 -23.81 20.10
N LEU A 59 12.38 -23.08 19.29
CA LEU A 59 12.72 -21.70 18.96
C LEU A 59 13.09 -21.03 20.28
N LYS A 60 14.23 -20.34 20.29
CA LYS A 60 14.42 -19.33 21.32
C LYS A 60 13.47 -18.20 20.92
N ASP A 61 12.17 -18.38 21.16
CA ASP A 61 11.14 -17.34 21.20
C ASP A 61 11.47 -16.42 22.35
N SER A 62 12.61 -15.78 22.20
CA SER A 62 13.12 -14.82 23.13
C SER A 62 12.22 -13.62 22.97
N LYS A 63 11.83 -13.02 24.08
CA LYS A 63 11.08 -11.76 24.09
C LYS A 63 11.65 -10.73 23.09
N PRO A 64 12.98 -10.56 22.92
CA PRO A 64 13.55 -9.73 21.86
C PRO A 64 13.11 -10.09 20.44
N PHE A 65 13.06 -11.38 20.09
CA PHE A 65 12.59 -11.83 18.78
C PHE A 65 11.11 -11.51 18.58
N GLN A 66 10.26 -11.83 19.57
CA GLN A 66 8.82 -11.53 19.54
C GLN A 66 8.54 -10.03 19.40
N VAL A 67 9.27 -9.20 20.16
CA VAL A 67 9.21 -7.74 20.05
C VAL A 67 9.61 -7.29 18.64
N SER A 68 10.69 -7.85 18.10
CA SER A 68 11.18 -7.49 16.75
C SER A 68 10.17 -7.85 15.66
N VAL A 69 9.54 -9.03 15.75
CA VAL A 69 8.48 -9.45 14.81
C VAL A 69 7.26 -8.53 14.92
N GLY A 70 6.82 -8.19 16.13
CA GLY A 70 5.71 -7.25 16.33
C GLY A 70 6.00 -5.85 15.77
N LEU A 71 7.23 -5.36 15.94
CA LEU A 71 7.69 -4.10 15.34
C LEU A 71 7.76 -4.18 13.82
N TYR A 72 8.16 -5.33 13.27
CA TYR A 72 8.13 -5.57 11.84
C TYR A 72 6.71 -5.47 11.28
N VAL A 73 5.72 -6.16 11.87
CA VAL A 73 4.31 -6.04 11.46
C VAL A 73 3.83 -4.58 11.54
N SER A 74 4.18 -3.87 12.62
CA SER A 74 3.86 -2.44 12.77
C SER A 74 4.48 -1.56 11.67
N SER A 75 5.68 -1.93 11.21
CA SER A 75 6.37 -1.24 10.13
C SER A 75 5.75 -1.51 8.76
N LEU A 76 5.12 -2.67 8.54
CA LEU A 76 4.34 -2.98 7.33
C LEU A 76 3.10 -2.08 7.26
N VAL A 77 2.38 -1.92 8.39
CA VAL A 77 1.24 -0.98 8.52
C VAL A 77 1.65 0.47 8.24
N THR A 78 2.88 0.85 8.59
CA THR A 78 3.41 2.20 8.26
C THR A 78 3.64 2.37 6.76
N CYS A 79 4.12 1.33 6.07
CA CYS A 79 4.29 1.35 4.61
C CYS A 79 2.92 1.44 3.92
N TRP A 80 1.95 0.67 4.40
CA TRP A 80 0.55 0.76 3.96
C TRP A 80 0.00 2.18 4.13
N GLU A 81 0.10 2.74 5.34
CA GLU A 81 -0.41 4.09 5.62
C GLU A 81 0.12 5.12 4.62
N THR A 82 1.44 5.06 4.37
CA THR A 82 2.11 6.00 3.47
C THR A 82 1.62 5.82 2.04
N LEU A 83 1.61 4.57 1.53
CA LEU A 83 1.18 4.31 0.17
C LEU A 83 -0.29 4.69 -0.07
N PHE A 84 -1.22 4.31 0.82
CA PHE A 84 -2.64 4.63 0.63
C PHE A 84 -2.93 6.13 0.75
N ARG A 85 -2.18 6.85 1.59
CA ARG A 85 -2.19 8.33 1.60
C ARG A 85 -1.66 8.89 0.28
N ASP A 86 -0.63 8.27 -0.28
CA ASP A 86 -0.04 8.62 -1.59
C ASP A 86 -1.01 8.44 -2.74
N LEU A 87 -1.69 7.30 -2.78
CA LEU A 87 -2.76 7.01 -3.72
C LEU A 87 -3.94 7.99 -3.56
N PHE A 88 -4.35 8.30 -2.34
CA PHE A 88 -5.44 9.25 -2.10
C PHE A 88 -5.16 10.60 -2.77
N VAL A 89 -4.01 11.20 -2.48
CA VAL A 89 -3.66 12.51 -3.08
C VAL A 89 -3.47 12.41 -4.58
N PHE A 90 -2.86 11.31 -5.06
CA PHE A 90 -2.71 11.06 -6.49
C PHE A 90 -4.08 11.09 -7.19
N ILE A 91 -5.07 10.36 -6.67
CA ILE A 91 -6.42 10.30 -7.24
C ILE A 91 -7.04 11.70 -7.30
N VAL A 92 -7.00 12.43 -6.19
CA VAL A 92 -7.58 13.79 -6.12
C VAL A 92 -6.90 14.75 -7.11
N ASN A 93 -5.60 14.61 -7.33
CA ASN A 93 -4.86 15.48 -8.25
C ASN A 93 -5.08 15.12 -9.73
N ASN A 94 -5.55 13.91 -10.04
CA ASN A 94 -5.70 13.41 -11.42
C ASN A 94 -7.17 13.25 -11.85
N ASP A 95 -8.12 13.47 -10.93
CA ASP A 95 -9.55 13.31 -11.17
C ASP A 95 -10.30 14.61 -10.81
N ASN A 96 -10.67 15.37 -11.83
CA ASN A 96 -11.32 16.67 -11.66
C ASN A 96 -12.68 16.57 -10.94
N ASP A 97 -13.42 15.48 -11.14
CA ASP A 97 -14.73 15.31 -10.50
C ASP A 97 -14.56 15.07 -9.01
N ILE A 98 -13.58 14.24 -8.63
CA ILE A 98 -13.20 14.01 -7.24
C ILE A 98 -12.64 15.29 -6.60
N TYR A 99 -11.79 16.02 -7.31
CA TYR A 99 -11.26 17.30 -6.85
C TYR A 99 -12.40 18.29 -6.52
N ASN A 100 -13.36 18.44 -7.43
CA ASN A 100 -14.50 19.33 -7.27
C ASN A 100 -15.42 18.90 -6.11
N ARG A 101 -15.57 17.59 -5.88
CA ARG A 101 -16.31 17.05 -4.73
C ARG A 101 -15.64 17.41 -3.41
N ILE A 102 -14.32 17.24 -3.31
CA ILE A 102 -13.55 17.65 -2.12
C ILE A 102 -13.68 19.15 -1.89
N HIS A 103 -13.55 19.94 -2.94
CA HIS A 103 -13.69 21.39 -2.87
C HIS A 103 -15.06 21.78 -2.29
N SER A 104 -16.14 21.19 -2.81
CA SER A 104 -17.52 21.43 -2.35
C SER A 104 -17.70 21.02 -0.88
N PHE A 105 -17.22 19.83 -0.52
CA PHE A 105 -17.28 19.32 0.85
C PHE A 105 -16.56 20.22 1.87
N LEU A 106 -15.39 20.75 1.50
CA LEU A 106 -14.62 21.65 2.37
C LEU A 106 -15.30 23.03 2.50
N GLN A 107 -15.90 23.54 1.44
CA GLN A 107 -16.69 24.77 1.47
C GLN A 107 -17.91 24.64 2.39
N GLU A 108 -18.65 23.53 2.32
CA GLU A 108 -19.76 23.22 3.23
C GLU A 108 -19.32 23.18 4.69
N LYS A 109 -18.11 22.69 4.95
CA LYS A 109 -17.48 22.69 6.28
C LYS A 109 -16.91 24.05 6.70
N ASN A 110 -17.15 25.12 5.93
CA ASN A 110 -16.63 26.47 6.16
C ASN A 110 -15.10 26.52 6.28
N ILE A 111 -14.40 25.69 5.49
CA ILE A 111 -12.95 25.74 5.35
C ILE A 111 -12.65 26.65 4.15
N GLU A 112 -12.05 27.81 4.40
CA GLU A 112 -11.65 28.73 3.33
C GLU A 112 -10.44 28.15 2.60
N LEU A 113 -10.64 27.76 1.34
CA LEU A 113 -9.59 27.15 0.51
C LEU A 113 -8.50 28.15 0.13
N ASP A 114 -8.85 29.44 0.05
CA ASP A 114 -7.89 30.55 -0.04
C ASP A 114 -6.85 30.52 1.11
N THR A 115 -7.22 29.99 2.29
CA THR A 115 -6.29 29.82 3.42
C THR A 115 -5.37 28.63 3.23
N VAL A 116 -5.82 27.57 2.54
CA VAL A 116 -5.01 26.39 2.21
C VAL A 116 -4.02 26.74 1.09
N ASP A 117 -4.50 27.43 0.05
CA ASP A 117 -3.70 27.90 -1.07
C ASP A 117 -2.65 28.93 -0.63
N ALA A 118 -3.02 29.87 0.25
CA ALA A 118 -2.08 30.84 0.84
C ALA A 118 -1.01 30.19 1.73
N MET A 119 -1.21 28.94 2.17
CA MET A 119 -0.23 28.16 2.91
C MET A 119 0.68 27.33 2.02
N ASP A 120 0.46 27.33 0.69
CA ASP A 120 1.23 26.55 -0.29
C ASP A 120 1.21 25.06 0.08
N ILE A 121 -0.01 24.56 0.29
CA ILE A 121 -0.36 23.16 0.56
C ILE A 121 -1.49 22.80 -0.40
N SER A 122 -1.42 21.65 -1.06
CA SER A 122 -2.54 21.24 -1.92
C SER A 122 -3.77 20.83 -1.11
N VAL A 123 -4.95 21.08 -1.67
CA VAL A 123 -6.24 20.64 -1.09
C VAL A 123 -6.27 19.12 -0.86
N SER A 124 -5.67 18.35 -1.77
CA SER A 124 -5.51 16.90 -1.68
C SER A 124 -4.69 16.47 -0.45
N GLU A 125 -3.56 17.13 -0.20
CA GLU A 125 -2.71 16.88 0.98
C GLU A 125 -3.48 17.14 2.28
N TYR A 126 -4.17 18.29 2.33
CA TYR A 126 -5.00 18.65 3.47
C TYR A 126 -6.11 17.63 3.73
N MET A 127 -6.82 17.22 2.67
CA MET A 127 -7.92 16.28 2.78
C MET A 127 -7.44 14.89 3.20
N SER A 128 -6.26 14.46 2.73
CA SER A 128 -5.67 13.16 3.11
C SER A 128 -5.43 13.02 4.63
N LYS A 129 -5.25 14.13 5.35
CA LYS A 129 -5.08 14.14 6.81
C LYS A 129 -6.37 14.03 7.61
N GLN A 130 -7.53 14.07 6.94
CA GLN A 130 -8.81 13.80 7.61
C GLN A 130 -9.01 12.30 7.86
N PHE A 131 -8.26 11.45 7.17
CA PHE A 131 -8.30 10.00 7.30
C PHE A 131 -7.04 9.47 7.98
N ASN A 132 -7.22 8.51 8.90
CA ASN A 132 -6.14 7.76 9.51
C ASN A 132 -5.88 6.46 8.75
N PHE A 133 -4.93 6.45 7.81
CA PHE A 133 -4.57 5.24 7.06
C PHE A 133 -3.82 4.17 7.89
N GLN A 134 -3.60 4.40 9.20
CA GLN A 134 -3.20 3.35 10.16
C GLN A 134 -4.41 2.59 10.73
N ASP A 135 -5.61 2.93 10.28
CA ASP A 135 -6.87 2.24 10.54
C ASP A 135 -7.41 1.70 9.21
N LEU A 136 -7.72 0.40 9.19
CA LEU A 136 -8.14 -0.30 7.98
C LEU A 136 -9.53 0.17 7.52
N ALA A 137 -10.44 0.43 8.47
CA ALA A 137 -11.77 0.93 8.19
C ALA A 137 -11.70 2.36 7.63
N GLN A 138 -10.88 3.23 8.21
CA GLN A 138 -10.70 4.59 7.68
C GLN A 138 -9.99 4.62 6.31
N THR A 139 -9.17 3.60 5.99
CA THR A 139 -8.64 3.43 4.63
C THR A 139 -9.79 3.14 3.64
N CYS A 140 -10.73 2.26 4.01
CA CYS A 140 -11.94 1.99 3.22
C CYS A 140 -12.82 3.24 3.09
N GLU A 141 -13.09 3.96 4.19
CA GLU A 141 -13.87 5.20 4.20
C GLU A 141 -13.27 6.27 3.28
N ALA A 142 -11.94 6.40 3.26
CA ALA A 142 -11.26 7.32 2.36
C ALA A 142 -11.52 6.99 0.88
N PHE A 143 -11.45 5.71 0.52
CA PHE A 143 -11.69 5.25 -0.85
C PHE A 143 -13.18 5.35 -1.24
N ASN A 144 -14.08 5.01 -0.31
CA ASN A 144 -15.51 5.21 -0.46
C ASN A 144 -15.85 6.68 -0.75
N PHE A 145 -15.23 7.60 -0.02
CA PHE A 145 -15.39 9.03 -0.26
C PHE A 145 -14.88 9.46 -1.66
N LEU A 146 -13.71 8.95 -2.09
CA LEU A 146 -13.16 9.24 -3.41
C LEU A 146 -14.07 8.72 -4.54
N PHE A 147 -14.57 7.49 -4.42
CA PHE A 147 -15.31 6.82 -5.49
C PHE A 147 -16.83 6.91 -5.38
N ASP A 148 -17.36 7.61 -4.37
CA ASP A 148 -18.81 7.69 -4.08
C ASP A 148 -19.45 6.31 -3.85
N ARG A 149 -18.79 5.50 -3.02
CA ARG A 149 -19.19 4.12 -2.73
C ARG A 149 -19.44 3.90 -1.24
N THR A 150 -20.04 2.77 -0.92
CA THR A 150 -20.35 2.35 0.45
C THR A 150 -19.86 0.93 0.69
N GLU A 151 -18.63 0.63 0.27
CA GLU A 151 -18.01 -0.66 0.53
C GLU A 151 -17.78 -0.85 2.04
N GLU A 152 -17.91 -2.08 2.52
CA GLU A 152 -17.66 -2.39 3.93
C GLU A 152 -16.16 -2.57 4.19
N GLN A 153 -15.44 -3.13 3.22
CA GLN A 153 -14.04 -3.50 3.35
C GLN A 153 -13.19 -2.92 2.22
N ILE A 154 -11.94 -2.55 2.52
CA ILE A 154 -11.02 -2.07 1.47
C ILE A 154 -10.76 -3.14 0.40
N THR A 155 -10.89 -4.41 0.76
CA THR A 155 -10.78 -5.56 -0.14
C THR A 155 -11.94 -5.68 -1.13
N ASP A 156 -13.05 -4.97 -0.95
CA ASP A 156 -14.13 -4.95 -1.94
C ASP A 156 -13.70 -4.26 -3.26
N TYR A 157 -12.70 -3.37 -3.20
CA TYR A 157 -12.04 -2.81 -4.38
C TYR A 157 -11.17 -3.83 -5.14
N PHE A 158 -10.94 -5.02 -4.58
CA PHE A 158 -10.15 -6.06 -5.23
C PHE A 158 -10.80 -6.56 -6.52
N ASP A 159 -12.13 -6.63 -6.59
CA ASP A 159 -12.86 -7.10 -7.76
C ASP A 159 -12.60 -6.19 -8.96
N ASP A 160 -12.69 -4.87 -8.77
CA ASP A 160 -12.35 -3.90 -9.81
C ASP A 160 -10.90 -4.00 -10.21
N ALA A 161 -10.00 -4.16 -9.24
CA ALA A 161 -8.58 -4.23 -9.51
C ALA A 161 -8.23 -5.48 -10.33
N ILE A 162 -8.67 -6.65 -9.89
CA ILE A 162 -8.34 -7.91 -10.57
C ILE A 162 -8.98 -7.99 -11.96
N ASN A 163 -10.22 -7.52 -12.11
CA ASN A 163 -10.91 -7.50 -13.40
C ASN A 163 -10.27 -6.50 -14.38
N THR A 164 -9.78 -5.36 -13.89
CA THR A 164 -9.09 -4.36 -14.71
C THR A 164 -7.69 -4.82 -15.11
N ILE A 165 -6.95 -5.44 -14.18
CA ILE A 165 -5.61 -5.95 -14.42
C ILE A 165 -5.63 -7.11 -15.41
N GLY A 166 -6.61 -8.01 -15.30
CA GLY A 166 -6.70 -9.23 -16.09
C GLY A 166 -5.59 -10.22 -15.72
N ALA A 167 -4.45 -10.13 -16.39
CA ALA A 167 -3.29 -11.00 -16.17
C ALA A 167 -2.24 -10.32 -15.29
N PHE A 168 -1.68 -11.05 -14.32
CA PHE A 168 -0.57 -10.57 -13.51
C PHE A 168 0.45 -11.69 -13.26
N GLN A 169 1.69 -11.29 -12.95
CA GLN A 169 2.81 -12.18 -12.68
C GLN A 169 3.47 -11.80 -11.35
N CYS A 170 3.70 -12.80 -10.50
CA CYS A 170 4.55 -12.69 -9.30
C CYS A 170 5.80 -13.55 -9.49
N SER A 171 6.94 -13.10 -8.96
CA SER A 171 8.22 -13.84 -9.08
C SER A 171 8.33 -15.03 -8.14
N ARG A 172 7.50 -15.06 -7.09
CA ARG A 172 7.49 -16.12 -6.08
C ARG A 172 6.06 -16.58 -5.76
N PRO A 173 5.90 -17.87 -5.41
CA PRO A 173 4.66 -18.34 -4.79
C PRO A 173 4.29 -17.50 -3.58
N ASN A 174 3.00 -17.19 -3.42
CA ASN A 174 2.47 -16.37 -2.34
C ASN A 174 1.03 -16.78 -2.02
N TYR A 175 0.52 -16.32 -0.87
CA TYR A 175 -0.81 -16.72 -0.40
C TYR A 175 -1.94 -16.19 -1.27
N ILE A 176 -1.80 -15.01 -1.89
CA ILE A 176 -2.84 -14.49 -2.79
C ILE A 176 -2.97 -15.38 -4.04
N LEU A 177 -1.87 -15.80 -4.65
CA LEU A 177 -1.88 -16.77 -5.74
C LEU A 177 -2.48 -18.10 -5.31
N HIS A 178 -2.13 -18.58 -4.12
CA HIS A 178 -2.70 -19.82 -3.58
C HIS A 178 -4.22 -19.73 -3.43
N TRP A 179 -4.75 -18.64 -2.87
CA TRP A 179 -6.20 -18.45 -2.73
C TRP A 179 -6.90 -18.27 -4.09
N LEU A 180 -6.28 -17.58 -5.03
CA LEU A 180 -6.82 -17.43 -6.39
C LEU A 180 -6.93 -18.78 -7.11
N GLN A 181 -5.97 -19.68 -6.92
CA GLN A 181 -6.01 -21.04 -7.49
C GLN A 181 -7.16 -21.90 -6.94
N GLN A 182 -7.69 -21.56 -5.76
CA GLN A 182 -8.87 -22.23 -5.19
C GLN A 182 -10.18 -21.79 -5.86
N GLY A 183 -10.13 -20.80 -6.76
CA GLY A 183 -11.22 -20.47 -7.69
C GLY A 183 -12.39 -19.68 -7.11
N ASN A 184 -12.23 -19.07 -5.93
CA ASN A 184 -13.30 -18.29 -5.28
C ASN A 184 -12.80 -16.88 -4.91
N ILE A 185 -13.17 -15.87 -5.69
CA ILE A 185 -12.78 -14.48 -5.44
C ILE A 185 -13.32 -13.95 -4.11
N ALA A 186 -14.53 -14.35 -3.71
CA ALA A 186 -15.08 -13.96 -2.41
C ALA A 186 -14.24 -14.50 -1.25
N LEU A 187 -13.71 -15.73 -1.39
CA LEU A 187 -12.75 -16.28 -0.43
C LEU A 187 -11.45 -15.47 -0.42
N VAL A 188 -10.89 -15.13 -1.58
CA VAL A 188 -9.66 -14.32 -1.69
C VAL A 188 -9.83 -12.98 -0.97
N LYS A 189 -10.93 -12.26 -1.21
CA LYS A 189 -11.22 -10.97 -0.55
C LYS A 189 -11.28 -11.12 0.97
N LYS A 190 -11.98 -12.15 1.45
CA LYS A 190 -12.11 -12.45 2.88
C LYS A 190 -10.75 -12.77 3.50
N GLU A 191 -9.96 -13.66 2.90
CA GLU A 191 -8.66 -14.06 3.43
C GLU A 191 -7.66 -12.89 3.47
N ILE A 192 -7.67 -12.02 2.45
CA ILE A 192 -6.87 -10.78 2.46
C ILE A 192 -7.35 -9.88 3.61
N PHE A 193 -8.66 -9.66 3.75
CA PHE A 193 -9.21 -8.79 4.77
C PHE A 193 -8.88 -9.27 6.18
N ASP A 194 -9.18 -10.54 6.48
CA ASP A 194 -8.93 -11.16 7.78
C ASP A 194 -7.44 -11.07 8.15
N THR A 195 -6.54 -11.28 7.18
CA THR A 195 -5.09 -11.15 7.37
C THR A 195 -4.66 -9.70 7.65
N LEU A 196 -5.24 -8.73 6.94
CA LEU A 196 -4.96 -7.31 7.18
C LEU A 196 -5.50 -6.87 8.55
N GLU A 197 -6.74 -7.22 8.89
CA GLU A 197 -7.34 -6.91 10.18
C GLU A 197 -6.49 -7.48 11.34
N GLU A 198 -6.03 -8.72 11.22
CA GLU A 198 -5.12 -9.34 12.17
C GLU A 198 -3.82 -8.53 12.35
N ALA A 199 -3.19 -8.11 11.25
CA ALA A 199 -1.96 -7.30 11.31
C ALA A 199 -2.16 -5.91 11.92
N PHE A 200 -3.27 -5.24 11.61
CA PHE A 200 -3.61 -3.94 12.21
C PHE A 200 -3.89 -4.09 13.71
N ASN A 201 -4.54 -5.18 14.13
CA ASN A 201 -4.75 -5.51 15.54
C ASN A 201 -3.43 -5.80 16.28
N ILE A 202 -2.51 -6.55 15.65
CA ILE A 202 -1.15 -6.75 16.19
C ILE A 202 -0.46 -5.41 16.37
N ARG A 203 -0.45 -4.54 15.36
CA ARG A 203 0.15 -3.20 15.42
C ARG A 203 -0.44 -2.36 16.55
N HIS A 204 -1.75 -2.39 16.73
CA HIS A 204 -2.41 -1.68 17.84
C HIS A 204 -1.89 -2.16 19.20
N LYS A 205 -1.84 -3.47 19.42
CA LYS A 205 -1.35 -4.06 20.67
C LYS A 205 0.13 -3.76 20.90
N VAL A 206 0.98 -3.91 19.88
CA VAL A 206 2.43 -3.63 19.96
C VAL A 206 2.71 -2.19 20.41
N ILE A 207 1.90 -1.23 19.96
CA ILE A 207 2.12 0.20 20.26
C ILE A 207 1.51 0.61 21.61
N HIS A 208 0.38 0.03 21.99
CA HIS A 208 -0.42 0.51 23.13
C HIS A 208 -0.40 -0.40 24.35
N ASP A 209 -0.01 -1.67 24.21
CA ASP A 209 0.05 -2.64 25.30
C ASP A 209 1.50 -3.07 25.58
N GLY A 210 2.10 -2.47 26.61
CA GLY A 210 3.47 -2.80 27.04
C GLY A 210 3.66 -4.21 27.59
N ASN A 211 2.57 -4.97 27.80
CA ASN A 211 2.63 -6.38 28.22
C ASN A 211 2.44 -7.35 27.05
N PHE A 212 2.17 -6.85 25.85
CA PHE A 212 1.94 -7.68 24.68
C PHE A 212 3.25 -8.22 24.11
N TYR A 213 3.29 -9.54 23.92
CA TYR A 213 4.32 -10.21 23.13
C TYR A 213 3.63 -11.03 22.05
N MET A 214 4.02 -10.80 20.80
CA MET A 214 3.48 -11.53 19.67
C MET A 214 4.01 -12.97 19.66
N GLU A 215 3.10 -13.95 19.61
CA GLU A 215 3.46 -15.31 19.23
C GLU A 215 3.82 -15.35 17.75
N VAL A 216 4.96 -15.96 17.42
CA VAL A 216 5.49 -15.95 16.06
C VAL A 216 5.08 -17.23 15.34
N ILE A 217 4.04 -17.14 14.52
CA ILE A 217 3.55 -18.26 13.71
C ILE A 217 4.03 -18.05 12.26
N PRO A 218 4.93 -18.89 11.71
CA PRO A 218 5.52 -18.65 10.38
C PRO A 218 4.49 -18.52 9.25
N GLU A 219 3.44 -19.34 9.26
CA GLU A 219 2.35 -19.28 8.29
C GLU A 219 1.57 -17.95 8.37
N GLN A 220 1.28 -17.49 9.58
CA GLN A 220 0.63 -16.19 9.80
C GLN A 220 1.50 -15.07 9.23
N MET A 221 2.81 -15.09 9.49
CA MET A 221 3.73 -14.09 8.96
C MET A 221 3.80 -14.10 7.44
N ALA A 222 3.85 -15.28 6.81
CA ALA A 222 3.88 -15.41 5.36
C ALA A 222 2.58 -14.89 4.69
N ARG A 223 1.41 -15.08 5.33
CA ARG A 223 0.14 -14.49 4.90
C ARG A 223 0.18 -12.96 5.00
N ILE A 224 0.61 -12.42 6.14
CA ILE A 224 0.74 -10.98 6.36
C ILE A 224 1.67 -10.36 5.30
N GLU A 225 2.87 -10.92 5.11
CA GLU A 225 3.82 -10.42 4.11
C GLU A 225 3.25 -10.46 2.69
N SER A 226 2.55 -11.54 2.32
CA SER A 226 1.89 -11.65 1.01
C SER A 226 0.84 -10.55 0.82
N CYS A 227 0.00 -10.29 1.83
CA CYS A 227 -1.06 -9.29 1.74
C CYS A 227 -0.50 -7.87 1.67
N PHE A 228 0.46 -7.51 2.53
CA PHE A 228 1.08 -6.19 2.50
C PHE A 228 1.93 -5.96 1.25
N MET A 229 2.53 -7.00 0.67
CA MET A 229 3.30 -6.85 -0.55
C MET A 229 2.40 -6.69 -1.79
N ILE A 230 1.38 -7.53 -1.93
CA ILE A 230 0.70 -7.71 -3.23
C ILE A 230 -0.57 -6.88 -3.35
N PHE A 231 -1.42 -6.86 -2.32
CA PHE A 231 -2.71 -6.18 -2.41
C PHE A 231 -2.57 -4.68 -2.75
N PRO A 232 -1.66 -3.91 -2.11
CA PRO A 232 -1.49 -2.50 -2.46
C PRO A 232 -0.97 -2.28 -3.89
N GLN A 233 -0.21 -3.24 -4.43
CA GLN A 233 0.24 -3.19 -5.83
C GLN A 233 -0.91 -3.45 -6.80
N PHE A 234 -1.89 -4.29 -6.46
CA PHE A 234 -3.10 -4.47 -7.28
C PHE A 234 -3.92 -3.17 -7.33
N ILE A 235 -4.15 -2.55 -6.17
CA ILE A 235 -4.85 -1.26 -6.11
C ILE A 235 -4.09 -0.21 -6.91
N THR A 236 -2.76 -0.15 -6.78
CA THR A 236 -1.94 0.80 -7.55
C THR A 236 -2.00 0.54 -9.05
N ALA A 237 -1.93 -0.73 -9.49
CA ALA A 237 -2.00 -1.09 -10.90
C ALA A 237 -3.37 -0.79 -11.51
N TRP A 238 -4.44 -1.04 -10.77
CA TRP A 238 -5.80 -0.64 -11.14
C TRP A 238 -5.90 0.87 -11.37
N LEU A 239 -5.41 1.66 -10.42
CA LEU A 239 -5.40 3.12 -10.53
C LEU A 239 -4.49 3.60 -11.67
N ALA A 240 -3.37 2.93 -11.91
CA ALA A 240 -2.50 3.24 -13.02
C ALA A 240 -3.22 3.03 -14.37
N ILE A 241 -3.98 1.94 -14.52
CA ILE A 241 -4.79 1.71 -15.73
C ILE A 241 -5.89 2.77 -15.84
N LYS A 242 -6.65 3.01 -14.75
CA LYS A 242 -7.76 3.96 -14.71
C LYS A 242 -7.35 5.39 -15.09
N TYR A 243 -6.17 5.83 -14.64
CA TYR A 243 -5.66 7.19 -14.85
C TYR A 243 -4.57 7.27 -15.94
N ASN A 244 -4.47 6.26 -16.81
CA ASN A 244 -3.49 6.18 -17.90
C ASN A 244 -2.04 6.50 -17.47
N GLN A 245 -1.63 5.96 -16.32
CA GLN A 245 -0.28 6.05 -15.80
C GLN A 245 0.56 4.86 -16.23
N LYS A 246 1.88 5.08 -16.21
CA LYS A 246 2.85 4.02 -16.45
C LYS A 246 2.72 2.93 -15.39
N ARG A 247 2.80 1.67 -15.82
CA ARG A 247 2.77 0.47 -14.97
C ARG A 247 3.79 -0.54 -15.45
N MET A 248 4.30 -1.37 -14.54
CA MET A 248 5.24 -2.43 -14.89
C MET A 248 4.48 -3.60 -15.53
N VAL A 249 4.87 -3.98 -16.74
CA VAL A 249 4.35 -5.13 -17.46
C VAL A 249 5.48 -6.11 -17.75
N ALA A 250 5.16 -7.40 -17.69
CA ALA A 250 6.07 -8.49 -18.04
C ALA A 250 5.49 -9.31 -19.20
N PHE A 251 6.35 -9.71 -20.13
CA PHE A 251 5.99 -10.60 -21.24
C PHE A 251 7.21 -11.41 -21.69
N GLU A 252 6.95 -12.55 -22.32
CA GLU A 252 8.00 -13.41 -22.86
C GLU A 252 8.49 -12.92 -24.22
N LYS A 253 9.81 -12.81 -24.39
CA LYS A 253 10.44 -12.49 -25.67
C LYS A 253 11.78 -13.21 -25.80
N ASN A 254 12.00 -13.89 -26.92
CA ASN A 254 13.24 -14.61 -27.23
C ASN A 254 13.68 -15.61 -26.13
N GLY A 255 12.73 -16.24 -25.44
CA GLY A 255 13.01 -17.22 -24.39
C GLY A 255 13.41 -16.63 -23.03
N GLY A 256 13.14 -15.34 -22.79
CA GLY A 256 13.26 -14.73 -21.48
C GLY A 256 12.15 -13.73 -21.18
N THR A 257 11.94 -13.45 -19.90
CA THR A 257 10.97 -12.47 -19.42
C THR A 257 11.53 -11.05 -19.58
N VAL A 258 10.82 -10.20 -20.31
CA VAL A 258 11.12 -8.77 -20.45
C VAL A 258 10.17 -7.98 -19.55
N MET A 259 10.70 -7.01 -18.81
CA MET A 259 9.91 -6.07 -18.02
C MET A 259 10.01 -4.67 -18.61
N VAL A 260 8.87 -4.02 -18.82
CA VAL A 260 8.79 -2.65 -19.36
C VAL A 260 7.85 -1.83 -18.51
N LEU A 261 8.21 -0.57 -18.28
CA LEU A 261 7.33 0.43 -17.69
C LEU A 261 6.59 1.15 -18.82
N THR A 262 5.27 0.99 -18.94
CA THR A 262 4.50 1.55 -20.06
C THR A 262 3.08 1.94 -19.67
N THR A 263 2.47 2.85 -20.43
CA THR A 263 1.02 3.12 -20.42
C THR A 263 0.27 2.18 -21.36
N ASP A 264 0.96 1.62 -22.36
CA ASP A 264 0.33 0.98 -23.50
C ASP A 264 -0.13 -0.45 -23.18
N PHE A 265 -1.12 -0.90 -23.93
CA PHE A 265 -1.49 -2.31 -23.93
C PHE A 265 -0.47 -3.12 -24.74
N ILE A 266 0.11 -4.14 -24.12
CA ILE A 266 0.99 -5.09 -24.80
C ILE A 266 0.26 -6.45 -24.83
N GLU A 267 0.06 -6.98 -26.03
CA GLU A 267 -0.57 -8.28 -26.22
C GLU A 267 0.24 -9.39 -25.54
N ASN A 268 -0.45 -10.34 -24.90
CA ASN A 268 0.17 -11.44 -24.14
C ASN A 268 1.13 -10.99 -23.02
N SER A 269 0.91 -9.80 -22.47
CA SER A 269 1.61 -9.31 -21.27
C SER A 269 0.76 -9.48 -20.01
N ALA A 270 1.44 -9.45 -18.86
CA ALA A 270 0.84 -9.46 -17.54
C ALA A 270 1.36 -8.28 -16.71
N ILE A 271 0.54 -7.73 -15.82
CA ILE A 271 1.01 -6.77 -14.82
C ILE A 271 2.04 -7.45 -13.91
N LYS A 272 3.22 -6.86 -13.81
CA LYS A 272 4.27 -7.37 -12.93
C LYS A 272 4.05 -6.87 -11.51
N ILE A 273 3.85 -7.80 -10.58
CA ILE A 273 3.89 -7.53 -9.15
C ILE A 273 5.34 -7.66 -8.70
N LEU A 274 5.88 -6.55 -8.22
CA LEU A 274 7.28 -6.43 -7.86
C LEU A 274 7.52 -7.05 -6.48
N ASP A 275 8.62 -7.79 -6.36
CA ASP A 275 9.17 -8.26 -5.10
C ASP A 275 10.66 -7.90 -4.95
N VAL A 276 11.27 -8.28 -3.83
CA VAL A 276 12.71 -8.04 -3.56
C VAL A 276 13.62 -8.65 -4.64
N SER A 277 13.26 -9.84 -5.14
CA SER A 277 14.04 -10.50 -6.19
C SER A 277 14.08 -9.65 -7.44
N ASP A 278 12.99 -8.97 -7.80
CA ASP A 278 12.92 -8.22 -9.05
C ASP A 278 13.92 -7.05 -9.11
N PHE A 279 14.28 -6.49 -7.96
CA PHE A 279 15.30 -5.43 -7.87
C PHE A 279 16.74 -5.96 -7.79
N SER A 280 16.92 -7.25 -7.49
CA SER A 280 18.23 -7.90 -7.36
C SER A 280 18.54 -8.90 -8.47
N ALA A 281 17.55 -9.21 -9.30
CA ALA A 281 17.60 -10.13 -10.42
C ALA A 281 18.54 -9.63 -11.52
N LYS A 282 19.34 -10.56 -12.05
CA LYS A 282 20.31 -10.33 -13.14
C LYS A 282 19.81 -10.84 -14.50
N ASP A 283 18.68 -11.51 -14.50
CA ASP A 283 18.03 -12.20 -15.60
C ASP A 283 16.94 -11.36 -16.29
N TYR A 284 16.65 -10.17 -15.77
CA TYR A 284 15.75 -9.22 -16.44
C TYR A 284 16.53 -8.21 -17.29
N ILE A 285 16.00 -7.95 -18.49
CA ILE A 285 16.41 -6.81 -19.30
C ILE A 285 15.37 -5.72 -19.07
N VAL A 286 15.75 -4.69 -18.30
CA VAL A 286 14.96 -3.44 -18.21
C VAL A 286 15.20 -2.67 -19.50
N VAL A 287 14.19 -2.60 -20.36
CA VAL A 287 14.26 -1.83 -21.60
C VAL A 287 13.67 -0.44 -21.33
N PRO A 288 14.44 0.65 -21.48
CA PRO A 288 13.88 2.01 -21.43
C PRO A 288 12.82 2.19 -22.51
N ASP A 289 11.79 3.01 -22.26
CA ASP A 289 10.65 3.31 -23.15
C ASP A 289 10.96 3.02 -24.63
N ALA A 290 10.26 2.03 -25.20
CA ALA A 290 10.24 1.85 -26.64
C ALA A 290 9.52 3.07 -27.23
N LYS A 291 10.28 4.00 -27.80
CA LYS A 291 9.75 5.03 -28.68
C LYS A 291 9.30 4.42 -30.00
#